data_AF-A0A9P7UN76-F1
#
_entry.id   AF-A0A9P7UN76-F1
#
_cell.length_a   1.000
_cell.length_b   1.000
_cell.length_c   1.000
_cell.angle_alpha   90.00
_cell.angle_beta   90.00
_cell.angle_gamma   90.00
#
_symmetry.space_group_name_H-M   'P 1'
#
loop_
_entity.id
_entity.type
_entity.pdbx_description
1 polymer ?
#
loop_
_entity_poly.entity_id
_entity_poly.type
_entity_poly.pdbx_seq_one_letter_code
_entity_poly.pdbx_strand_id
1 'polypeptide(L)'
;MRIPPERLQRPFIISSIIFSGTLIGLLAWAVSTVHGGGPMWKQPGQPINGSVGWSMVFGMTSILGSWGGGTLGQSDWTRYANRPLAPTLSQMFAAPLMIIVTSTIGIVVTSCASQIVGEVIWNPIVLVGRLQDFYGNSPRGMDSDIFYGGNGLD
;
A
#
# COMPACT_ATOMS: atom_id res chain seq x y z
N MET A 1 7.34 -2.14 -30.12
CA MET A 1 7.83 -2.22 -28.73
C MET A 1 9.31 -2.56 -28.77
N ARG A 2 10.21 -1.69 -28.28
CA ARG A 2 11.66 -1.73 -28.57
C ARG A 2 12.49 -2.57 -27.59
N ILE A 3 11.86 -3.19 -26.60
CA ILE A 3 12.50 -4.03 -25.57
C ILE A 3 11.79 -5.39 -25.55
N PRO A 4 12.52 -6.52 -25.68
CA PRO A 4 11.92 -7.84 -25.59
C PRO A 4 11.38 -8.10 -24.16
N PRO A 5 10.18 -8.69 -24.04
CA PRO A 5 9.47 -8.86 -22.77
C PRO A 5 10.25 -9.74 -21.76
N GLU A 6 11.13 -10.65 -22.21
CA GLU A 6 11.95 -11.46 -21.30
C GLU A 6 12.97 -10.63 -20.51
N ARG A 7 13.42 -9.48 -21.05
CA ARG A 7 14.37 -8.60 -20.34
C ARG A 7 13.70 -7.65 -19.35
N LEU A 8 12.37 -7.55 -19.37
CA LEU A 8 11.61 -6.71 -18.45
C LEU A 8 11.45 -7.34 -17.05
N GLN A 9 11.69 -8.65 -16.90
CA GLN A 9 11.56 -9.33 -15.61
C GLN A 9 12.58 -8.83 -14.58
N ARG A 10 13.81 -8.54 -15.01
CA ARG A 10 14.89 -8.06 -14.12
C ARG A 10 14.59 -6.69 -13.48
N PRO A 11 14.24 -5.63 -14.24
CA PRO A 11 13.87 -4.36 -13.62
C PRO A 11 12.61 -4.50 -12.76
N PHE A 12 11.66 -5.36 -13.12
CA PHE A 12 10.46 -5.59 -12.33
C PHE A 12 10.76 -6.22 -10.96
N ILE A 13 11.66 -7.21 -10.91
CA ILE A 13 12.11 -7.83 -9.66
C ILE A 13 12.84 -6.82 -8.79
N ILE A 14 13.75 -6.02 -9.36
CA ILE A 14 14.47 -4.98 -8.62
C ILE A 14 13.50 -3.97 -8.01
N SER A 15 12.56 -3.46 -8.81
CA SER A 15 11.52 -2.54 -8.32
C SER A 15 10.65 -3.18 -7.24
N SER A 16 10.31 -4.46 -7.37
CA SER A 16 9.53 -5.20 -6.36
C SER A 16 10.28 -5.36 -5.04
N ILE A 17 11.60 -5.61 -5.09
CA ILE A 17 12.44 -5.68 -3.88
C ILE A 17 12.53 -4.31 -3.21
N ILE A 18 12.77 -3.25 -3.98
CA ILE A 18 12.83 -1.88 -3.46
C ILE A 18 11.50 -1.51 -2.81
N PHE A 19 10.38 -1.77 -3.51
CA PHE A 19 9.04 -1.49 -2.99
C PHE A 19 8.74 -2.27 -1.70
N SER A 20 9.10 -3.55 -1.65
CA SER A 20 8.94 -4.36 -0.43
C SER A 20 9.77 -3.83 0.73
N GLY A 21 11.01 -3.38 0.45
CA GLY A 21 11.86 -2.71 1.44
C GLY A 21 11.22 -1.42 1.95
N THR A 22 10.66 -0.60 1.07
CA THR A 22 9.96 0.64 1.45
C THR A 22 8.73 0.36 2.31
N LEU A 23 7.96 -0.70 2.03
CA LEU A 23 6.82 -1.08 2.86
C LEU A 23 7.23 -1.46 4.29
N ILE A 24 8.33 -2.21 4.41
CA ILE A 24 8.87 -2.61 5.73
C ILE A 24 9.41 -1.39 6.48
N GLY A 25 10.13 -0.49 5.79
CA GLY A 25 10.62 0.76 6.37
C GLY A 25 9.49 1.64 6.88
N LEU A 26 8.45 1.86 6.07
CA LEU A 26 7.25 2.61 6.46
C LEU A 26 6.52 1.98 7.65
N LEU A 27 6.43 0.65 7.68
CA LEU A 27 5.82 -0.05 8.81
C LEU A 27 6.65 0.13 10.10
N ALA A 28 7.99 -0.02 10.01
CA ALA A 28 8.88 0.17 11.14
C ALA A 28 8.78 1.60 11.70
N TRP A 29 8.81 2.59 10.81
CA TRP A 29 8.56 3.99 11.15
C TRP A 29 7.21 4.17 11.86
N ALA A 30 6.11 3.74 11.25
CA ALA A 30 4.77 3.93 11.80
C ALA A 30 4.61 3.31 13.20
N VAL A 31 5.15 2.11 13.40
CA VAL A 31 5.13 1.42 14.70
C VAL A 31 6.01 2.13 15.72
N SER A 32 7.18 2.65 15.31
CA SER A 32 8.08 3.38 16.21
C SER A 32 7.52 4.72 16.67
N THR A 33 6.80 5.45 15.80
CA THR A 33 6.29 6.80 16.09
C THR A 33 5.10 6.81 17.04
N VAL A 34 4.23 5.80 16.95
CA VAL A 34 2.95 5.77 17.70
C VAL A 34 2.93 4.64 18.74
N HIS A 35 3.97 3.80 18.78
CA HIS A 35 4.07 2.61 19.66
C HIS A 35 2.81 1.73 19.60
N GLY A 36 2.18 1.63 18.42
CA GLY A 36 0.92 0.92 18.20
C GLY A 36 0.42 1.01 16.75
N GLY A 37 -0.74 0.40 16.46
CA GLY A 37 -1.28 0.31 15.09
C GLY A 37 -2.04 1.53 14.57
N GLY A 38 -2.10 2.64 15.32
CA GLY A 38 -2.90 3.83 15.00
C GLY A 38 -4.36 3.79 15.50
N PRO A 39 -5.13 4.88 15.36
CA PRO A 39 -6.45 5.02 15.98
C PRO A 39 -7.57 4.43 15.14
N MET A 40 -7.35 4.17 13.84
CA MET A 40 -8.38 3.65 12.92
C MET A 40 -8.91 2.28 13.34
N TRP A 41 -8.10 1.46 14.01
CA TRP A 41 -8.53 0.17 14.55
C TRP A 41 -9.58 0.29 15.66
N LYS A 42 -9.64 1.44 16.32
CA LYS A 42 -10.55 1.73 17.44
C LYS A 42 -11.72 2.63 17.04
N GLN A 43 -11.70 3.19 15.83
CA GLN A 43 -12.75 4.08 15.35
C GLN A 43 -14.00 3.27 14.91
N PRO A 44 -15.19 3.59 15.43
CA PRO A 44 -16.42 2.94 14.98
C PRO A 44 -16.72 3.35 13.53
N GLY A 45 -16.95 2.36 12.66
CA GLY A 45 -17.33 2.60 11.28
C GLY A 45 -18.70 3.28 11.19
N GLN A 46 -18.83 4.30 10.35
CA GLN A 46 -20.12 4.93 10.05
C GLN A 46 -20.77 4.26 8.84
N PRO A 47 -21.88 3.52 9.00
CA PRO A 47 -22.52 2.86 7.88
C PRO A 47 -23.19 3.89 6.94
N ILE A 48 -22.92 3.71 5.64
CA ILE A 48 -23.61 4.41 4.55
C ILE A 48 -25.11 4.09 4.64
N ASN A 49 -25.94 5.14 4.69
CA ASN A 49 -27.40 5.05 4.79
C ASN A 49 -27.90 4.22 6.00
N GLY A 50 -27.12 4.17 7.09
CA GLY A 50 -27.51 3.43 8.31
C GLY A 50 -27.50 1.90 8.16
N SER A 51 -27.08 1.37 7.00
CA SER A 51 -27.00 -0.07 6.73
C SER A 51 -25.57 -0.52 6.49
N VAL A 52 -25.07 -1.37 7.39
CA VAL A 52 -23.77 -2.03 7.24
C VAL A 52 -23.75 -2.89 5.97
N GLY A 53 -24.86 -3.58 5.66
CA GLY A 53 -24.96 -4.41 4.46
C GLY A 53 -24.80 -3.60 3.18
N TRP A 54 -25.38 -2.40 3.13
CA TRP A 54 -25.25 -1.54 1.96
C TRP A 54 -23.86 -0.94 1.82
N SER A 55 -23.22 -0.61 2.96
CA SER A 55 -21.82 -0.16 2.99
C SER A 55 -20.87 -1.23 2.45
N MET A 56 -21.10 -2.50 2.80
CA MET A 56 -20.31 -3.63 2.31
C MET A 56 -20.46 -3.82 0.80
N VAL A 57 -21.69 -3.77 0.28
CA VAL A 57 -21.96 -3.91 -1.16
C VAL A 57 -21.32 -2.76 -1.95
N PHE A 58 -21.43 -1.53 -1.45
CA PHE A 58 -20.75 -0.38 -2.02
C PHE A 58 -19.23 -0.57 -2.05
N GLY A 59 -18.64 -0.98 -0.92
CA GLY A 59 -17.20 -1.25 -0.84
C GLY A 59 -16.73 -2.32 -1.84
N MET A 60 -17.46 -3.42 -1.96
CA MET A 60 -17.17 -4.46 -2.97
C MET A 60 -17.23 -3.90 -4.39
N THR A 61 -18.25 -3.11 -4.70
CA THR A 61 -18.43 -2.51 -6.02
C THR A 61 -17.31 -1.52 -6.35
N SER A 62 -16.87 -0.72 -5.37
CA SER A 62 -15.74 0.21 -5.52
C SER A 62 -14.43 -0.51 -5.84
N ILE A 63 -14.16 -1.63 -5.17
CA ILE A 63 -12.97 -2.45 -5.46
C ILE A 63 -13.08 -3.06 -6.86
N LEU A 64 -14.22 -3.67 -7.21
CA LEU A 64 -14.43 -4.24 -8.55
C LEU A 64 -14.29 -3.20 -9.66
N GLY A 65 -14.81 -1.99 -9.45
CA GLY A 65 -14.66 -0.87 -10.39
C GLY A 65 -13.20 -0.46 -10.57
N SER A 66 -12.40 -0.47 -9.50
CA SER A 66 -10.98 -0.12 -9.55
C SER A 66 -10.13 -1.17 -10.27
N TRP A 67 -10.50 -2.45 -10.17
CA TRP A 67 -9.76 -3.58 -10.80
C TRP A 67 -10.35 -4.04 -12.15
N GLY A 68 -11.49 -3.49 -12.57
CA GLY A 68 -12.18 -3.88 -13.80
C GLY A 68 -11.30 -3.70 -15.05
N GLY A 69 -10.58 -2.58 -15.14
CA GLY A 69 -9.65 -2.33 -16.25
C GLY A 69 -8.49 -3.33 -16.32
N GLY A 70 -7.95 -3.75 -15.18
CA GLY A 70 -6.89 -4.75 -15.10
C GLY A 70 -7.36 -6.15 -15.51
N THR A 71 -8.66 -6.45 -15.32
CA THR A 71 -9.25 -7.75 -15.66
C THR A 71 -9.35 -7.95 -17.17
N LEU A 72 -9.69 -6.90 -17.92
CA LEU A 72 -9.76 -6.95 -19.39
C LEU A 72 -8.41 -7.26 -20.04
N GLY A 73 -7.32 -6.87 -19.38
CA GLY A 73 -5.96 -7.15 -19.83
C GLY A 73 -5.47 -8.57 -19.54
N GLN A 74 -6.16 -9.39 -18.74
CA GLN A 74 -5.58 -10.65 -18.23
C GLN A 74 -5.16 -11.64 -19.34
N SER A 75 -5.83 -11.62 -20.49
CA SER A 75 -5.46 -12.43 -21.66
C SER A 75 -4.08 -12.05 -22.23
N ASP A 76 -3.67 -10.79 -22.11
CA ASP A 76 -2.35 -10.31 -22.52
C ASP A 76 -1.26 -10.71 -21.50
N TRP A 77 -1.59 -10.70 -20.21
CA TRP A 77 -0.65 -11.02 -19.12
C TRP A 77 -0.29 -12.50 -19.10
N THR A 78 -1.22 -13.35 -19.51
CA THR A 78 -1.05 -14.81 -19.56
C THR A 78 -0.46 -15.31 -20.87
N ARG A 79 -0.29 -14.44 -21.88
CA ARG A 79 0.25 -14.80 -23.21
C ARG A 79 1.65 -15.40 -23.18
N TYR A 80 2.48 -14.98 -22.21
CA TYR A 80 3.84 -15.50 -22.03
C TYR A 80 3.91 -16.67 -21.02
N ALA A 81 2.77 -17.20 -20.57
CA ALA A 81 2.75 -18.33 -19.68
C ALA A 81 3.13 -19.61 -20.44
N ASN A 82 4.20 -20.27 -19.99
CA ASN A 82 4.66 -21.54 -20.59
C ASN A 82 3.68 -22.71 -20.32
N ARG A 83 2.68 -22.54 -19.45
CA ARG A 83 1.67 -23.56 -19.14
C ARG A 83 0.28 -22.92 -19.02
N PRO A 84 -0.79 -23.61 -19.49
CA PRO A 84 -2.16 -23.07 -19.49
C PRO A 84 -2.72 -22.77 -18.09
N LEU A 85 -2.20 -23.43 -17.04
CA LEU A 85 -2.61 -23.22 -15.64
C LEU A 85 -1.51 -22.59 -14.75
N ALA A 86 -0.40 -22.14 -15.34
CA ALA A 86 0.65 -21.46 -14.57
C ALA A 86 0.16 -20.22 -13.80
N PRO A 87 -0.74 -19.37 -14.32
CA PRO A 87 -1.17 -18.15 -13.62
C PRO A 87 -2.12 -18.42 -12.45
N THR A 88 -2.86 -19.55 -12.49
CA THR A 88 -3.99 -19.81 -11.59
C THR A 88 -3.56 -19.84 -10.13
N LEU A 89 -2.46 -20.53 -9.80
CA LEU A 89 -2.00 -20.65 -8.42
C LEU A 89 -1.51 -19.31 -7.87
N SER A 90 -0.76 -18.54 -8.68
CA SER A 90 -0.30 -17.20 -8.30
C SER A 90 -1.45 -16.21 -8.15
N GLN A 91 -2.46 -16.25 -9.01
CA GLN A 91 -3.60 -15.35 -8.94
C GLN A 91 -4.55 -15.69 -7.79
N MET A 92 -4.66 -16.97 -7.42
CA MET A 92 -5.55 -17.41 -6.34
C MET A 92 -4.96 -17.20 -4.95
N PHE A 93 -3.64 -17.33 -4.79
CA PHE A 93 -3.00 -17.22 -3.47
C PHE A 93 -2.06 -16.04 -3.34
N ALA A 94 -1.13 -15.86 -4.28
CA ALA A 94 -0.12 -14.82 -4.15
C ALA A 94 -0.74 -13.42 -4.31
N ALA A 95 -1.66 -13.22 -5.26
CA ALA A 95 -2.28 -11.91 -5.47
C ALA A 95 -3.12 -11.45 -4.25
N PRO A 96 -4.06 -12.25 -3.70
CA PRO A 96 -4.81 -11.84 -2.52
C PRO A 96 -3.91 -11.62 -1.30
N LEU A 97 -2.92 -12.48 -1.09
CA LEU A 97 -2.00 -12.34 0.03
C LEU A 97 -1.20 -11.03 -0.04
N MET A 98 -0.64 -10.71 -1.20
CA MET A 98 0.12 -9.47 -1.39
C MET A 98 -0.76 -8.23 -1.25
N ILE A 99 -2.00 -8.27 -1.74
CA ILE A 99 -2.96 -7.18 -1.58
C ILE A 99 -3.30 -6.98 -0.10
N ILE A 100 -3.56 -8.06 0.64
CA ILE A 100 -3.89 -7.99 2.08
C ILE A 100 -2.72 -7.37 2.83
N VAL A 101 -1.51 -7.92 2.67
CA VAL A 101 -0.31 -7.43 3.37
C VAL A 101 -0.06 -5.95 3.08
N THR A 102 -0.04 -5.57 1.81
CA THR A 102 0.22 -4.17 1.41
C THR A 102 -0.87 -3.23 1.91
N SER A 103 -2.14 -3.65 1.85
CA SER A 103 -3.26 -2.83 2.31
C SER A 103 -3.23 -2.67 3.84
N THR A 104 -2.91 -3.71 4.59
CA THR A 104 -2.78 -3.61 6.05
C THR A 104 -1.67 -2.66 6.44
N ILE A 105 -0.50 -2.75 5.79
CA ILE A 105 0.62 -1.82 6.03
C ILE A 105 0.18 -0.38 5.72
N GLY A 106 -0.44 -0.14 4.56
CA GLY A 106 -0.92 1.19 4.18
C GLY A 106 -1.93 1.76 5.18
N ILE A 107 -2.88 0.95 5.65
CA ILE A 107 -3.84 1.36 6.67
C ILE A 107 -3.12 1.75 7.97
N VAL A 108 -2.18 0.94 8.46
CA VAL A 108 -1.41 1.24 9.69
C VAL A 108 -0.63 2.54 9.55
N VAL A 109 0.07 2.73 8.43
CA VAL A 109 0.85 3.95 8.15
C VAL A 109 -0.05 5.19 8.12
N THR A 110 -1.15 5.16 7.37
CA THR A 110 -2.12 6.26 7.32
C THR A 110 -2.77 6.51 8.68
N SER A 111 -3.05 5.45 9.43
CA SER A 111 -3.59 5.52 10.78
C SER A 111 -2.65 6.27 11.73
N CYS A 112 -1.37 5.89 11.73
CA CYS A 112 -0.35 6.53 12.56
C CYS A 112 -0.13 7.99 12.13
N ALA A 113 0.00 8.24 10.83
CA ALA A 113 0.20 9.57 10.31
C ALA A 113 -1.01 10.50 10.57
N SER A 114 -2.23 9.98 10.61
CA SER A 114 -3.41 10.74 11.02
C SER A 114 -3.37 11.22 12.48
N GLN A 115 -2.64 10.54 13.38
CA GLN A 115 -2.44 11.05 14.74
C GLN A 115 -1.47 12.24 14.77
N ILE A 116 -0.48 12.23 13.88
CA ILE A 116 0.57 13.27 13.82
C ILE A 116 0.02 14.52 13.13
N VAL A 117 -0.58 14.34 11.93
CA VAL A 117 -1.07 15.44 11.08
C VAL A 117 -2.47 15.90 11.50
N GLY A 118 -3.22 15.06 12.24
CA GLY A 118 -4.58 15.37 12.70
C GLY A 118 -5.68 15.16 11.65
N GLU A 119 -5.34 14.83 10.40
CA GLU A 119 -6.28 14.53 9.32
C GLU A 119 -5.98 13.17 8.65
N VAL A 120 -7.03 12.51 8.14
CA VAL A 120 -6.88 11.24 7.40
C VAL A 120 -6.59 11.53 5.93
N ILE A 121 -5.35 11.29 5.50
CA ILE A 121 -4.91 11.49 4.11
C ILE A 121 -4.64 10.15 3.45
N TRP A 122 -5.42 9.83 2.42
CA TRP A 122 -5.26 8.60 1.63
C TRP A 122 -4.23 8.72 0.51
N ASN A 123 -3.95 9.94 0.05
CA ASN A 123 -2.96 10.17 -1.00
C ASN A 123 -1.54 10.18 -0.40
N PRO A 124 -0.67 9.23 -0.75
CA PRO A 124 0.65 9.11 -0.14
C PRO A 124 1.55 10.31 -0.46
N ILE A 125 1.39 10.97 -1.61
CA ILE A 125 2.21 12.13 -1.98
C ILE A 125 1.87 13.32 -1.08
N VAL A 126 0.57 13.56 -0.87
CA VAL A 126 0.11 14.63 0.01
C VAL A 126 0.47 14.32 1.46
N LEU A 127 0.33 13.05 1.88
CA LEU A 127 0.70 12.60 3.21
C LEU A 127 2.19 12.86 3.47
N VAL A 128 3.05 12.51 2.51
CA VAL A 128 4.49 12.73 2.64
C VAL A 128 4.81 14.22 2.73
N GLY A 129 4.19 15.06 1.88
CA GLY A 129 4.38 16.51 1.95
C GLY A 129 3.97 17.10 3.31
N ARG A 130 2.84 16.66 3.87
CA ARG A 130 2.38 17.09 5.21
C ARG A 130 3.31 16.67 6.34
N LEU A 131 3.84 15.45 6.26
CA LEU A 131 4.84 14.98 7.21
C LEU A 131 6.15 15.79 7.07
N GLN A 132 6.58 16.12 5.84
CA GLN A 132 7.75 16.98 5.61
C GLN A 132 7.57 18.38 6.20
N ASP A 133 6.37 18.96 6.06
CA ASP A 133 6.02 20.24 6.68
C ASP A 133 6.05 20.14 8.22
N PHE A 134 5.52 19.05 8.79
CA PHE A 134 5.51 18.81 10.24
C PHE A 134 6.93 18.66 10.82
N TYR A 135 7.83 17.95 10.13
CA TYR A 135 9.23 17.77 10.53
C TYR A 135 10.15 18.93 10.12
N GLY A 136 9.59 20.04 9.61
CA GLY A 136 10.34 21.29 9.39
C GLY A 136 11.31 21.29 8.21
N ASN A 137 10.92 20.67 7.08
CA ASN A 137 11.66 20.73 5.80
C ASN A 137 13.14 20.27 5.87
N SER A 138 13.51 19.55 6.93
CA SER A 138 14.82 18.93 7.09
C SER A 138 14.90 17.70 6.19
N PRO A 139 15.79 17.68 5.17
CA PRO A 139 16.01 16.49 4.34
C PRO A 139 16.52 15.27 5.12
N ARG A 140 16.84 15.45 6.41
CA ARG A 140 17.40 14.40 7.28
C ARG A 140 16.35 13.75 8.18
N GLY A 141 15.25 14.43 8.51
CA GLY A 141 14.28 13.94 9.50
C GLY A 141 13.32 12.88 8.96
N MET A 142 12.94 12.95 7.69
CA MET A 142 11.89 12.08 7.14
C MET A 142 12.44 10.99 6.21
N ASP A 143 13.47 11.29 5.42
CA ASP A 143 14.10 10.32 4.52
C ASP A 143 14.88 9.25 5.29
N SER A 144 15.48 9.61 6.44
CA SER A 144 16.15 8.63 7.30
C SER A 144 15.17 7.85 8.17
N ASP A 145 14.07 8.44 8.63
CA ASP A 145 13.17 7.75 9.56
C ASP A 145 12.22 6.78 8.84
N ILE A 146 11.78 7.12 7.61
CA ILE A 146 11.00 6.20 6.74
C ILE A 146 11.83 5.02 6.22
N PHE A 147 13.13 5.21 5.97
CA PHE A 147 13.99 4.14 5.43
C PHE A 147 14.82 3.40 6.49
N TYR A 148 15.15 4.03 7.62
CA TYR A 148 16.11 3.49 8.59
C TYR A 148 15.56 3.28 10.00
N GLY A 149 14.34 3.73 10.37
CA GLY A 149 13.71 3.40 11.65
C GLY A 149 14.66 3.49 12.85
N GLY A 150 14.85 4.69 13.39
CA GLY A 150 15.49 4.89 14.69
C GLY A 150 16.94 5.37 14.63
N ASN A 151 17.13 6.66 14.91
CA ASN A 151 17.82 7.16 16.10
C ASN A 151 17.78 8.69 16.06
N GLY A 152 16.94 9.25 16.93
CA GLY A 152 16.89 10.68 17.23
C GLY A 152 16.53 10.84 18.70
N LEU A 153 17.40 10.35 19.58
CA LEU A 153 17.55 10.99 20.89
C LEU A 153 18.16 12.36 20.59
N ASP A 154 17.36 13.40 20.85
CA ASP A 154 17.70 14.73 21.42
C ASP A 154 16.67 15.78 20.97
#